data_AF-A0A2A3XVI1-F1
#
_entry.id   AF-A0A2A3XVI1-F1
#
_cell.length_a   1.000
_cell.length_b   1.000
_cell.length_c   1.000
_cell.angle_alpha   90.00
_cell.angle_beta   90.00
_cell.angle_gamma   90.00
#
_symmetry.space_group_name_H-M   'P 1'
#
loop_
_entity.id
_entity.type
_entity.pdbx_description
1 polymer ?
#
loop_
_entity_poly.entity_id
_entity_poly.type
_entity_poly.pdbx_seq_one_letter_code
_entity_poly.pdbx_strand_id
1 'polypeptide(L)'
;MYKQSLMARMYEQQGQILARTGVEVNEVPDGDVESGHIYVLQSLSTDPQVAALEDLHKISFSTTSVEQRIKNAELSPTYLKAPVPVVADYRLYNVRPSAIEYLLHRIFATVRLGLTQVDRKRQDFDPSEGLIVTRDAINQAVAMIVSGESVEYVYDSTSQQLIPRK
;
A
#
# COMPACT_ATOMS: atom_id res chain seq x y z
N MET A 1 -3.81 -25.16 -20.63
CA MET A 1 -4.44 -25.13 -19.29
C MET A 1 -3.66 -24.12 -18.46
N TYR A 2 -4.24 -22.93 -18.25
CA TYR A 2 -3.61 -21.86 -17.46
C TYR A 2 -3.57 -22.32 -16.00
N LYS A 3 -2.36 -22.51 -15.45
CA LYS A 3 -2.17 -22.75 -14.02
C LYS A 3 -2.67 -21.50 -13.29
N GLN A 4 -3.87 -21.58 -12.72
CA GLN A 4 -4.37 -20.59 -11.78
C GLN A 4 -3.31 -20.48 -10.66
N SER A 5 -2.64 -19.34 -10.59
CA SER A 5 -1.65 -19.06 -9.55
C SER A 5 -2.34 -19.19 -8.18
N LEU A 6 -1.61 -19.72 -7.20
CA LEU A 6 -2.10 -20.02 -5.85
C LEU A 6 -2.75 -18.80 -5.16
N MET A 7 -2.39 -17.58 -5.60
CA MET A 7 -3.00 -16.31 -5.19
C MET A 7 -4.53 -16.32 -5.29
N ALA A 8 -5.10 -16.97 -6.32
CA ALA A 8 -6.54 -17.08 -6.50
C ALA A 8 -7.20 -18.09 -5.54
N ARG A 9 -6.45 -19.05 -4.97
CA ARG A 9 -6.97 -20.08 -4.05
C ARG A 9 -6.95 -19.67 -2.58
N MET A 10 -6.33 -18.55 -2.26
CA MET A 10 -6.23 -18.00 -0.91
C MET A 10 -7.42 -17.11 -0.50
N TYR A 11 -8.47 -17.06 -1.34
CA TYR A 11 -9.67 -16.24 -1.13
C TYR A 11 -10.82 -16.96 -0.40
N GLU A 12 -10.76 -18.29 -0.25
CA GLU A 12 -11.81 -19.05 0.42
C GLU A 12 -11.35 -19.46 1.82
N GLN A 13 -11.52 -18.54 2.77
CA GLN A 13 -12.24 -18.76 4.03
C GLN A 13 -11.90 -17.64 5.02
N GLN A 14 -12.92 -16.85 5.37
CA GLN A 14 -12.95 -15.95 6.54
C GLN A 14 -12.20 -14.61 6.48
N GLY A 15 -12.16 -13.90 5.34
CA GLY A 15 -11.89 -12.45 5.32
C GLY A 15 -10.53 -12.00 5.87
N GLN A 16 -9.63 -12.93 6.18
CA GLN A 16 -8.22 -12.67 6.41
C GLN A 16 -7.54 -12.79 5.05
N ILE A 17 -7.12 -11.65 4.52
CA ILE A 17 -6.04 -11.63 3.54
C ILE A 17 -4.90 -12.43 4.15
N LEU A 18 -4.29 -13.33 3.37
CA LEU A 18 -3.06 -14.00 3.76
C LEU A 18 -1.88 -13.01 3.72
N ALA A 19 -1.97 -12.01 4.60
CA ALA A 19 -0.85 -11.36 5.23
C ALA A 19 -0.34 -12.33 6.29
N ARG A 20 0.47 -13.30 5.89
CA ARG A 20 1.23 -14.08 6.87
C ARG A 20 2.44 -13.25 7.30
N THR A 21 2.25 -12.44 8.35
CA THR A 21 3.35 -12.10 9.25
C THR A 21 3.87 -13.43 9.82
N GLY A 22 5.06 -13.85 9.41
CA GLY A 22 5.78 -14.96 10.03
C GLY A 22 5.39 -16.38 9.62
N VAL A 23 5.23 -16.68 8.33
CA VAL A 23 5.13 -18.10 7.89
C VAL A 23 6.41 -18.60 7.25
N GLU A 24 6.78 -19.79 7.74
CA GLU A 24 7.91 -20.60 7.31
C GLU A 24 7.83 -20.89 5.80
N VAL A 25 9.01 -20.89 5.17
CA VAL A 25 9.32 -20.94 3.73
C VAL A 25 8.74 -22.16 2.98
N ASN A 26 7.97 -23.03 3.64
CA ASN A 26 7.58 -24.35 3.14
C ASN A 26 6.29 -24.41 2.27
N GLU A 27 5.64 -23.28 1.96
CA GLU A 27 4.43 -23.24 1.11
C GLU A 27 4.60 -22.46 -0.20
N VAL A 28 5.82 -21.99 -0.53
CA VAL A 28 6.10 -21.40 -1.85
C VAL A 28 6.25 -22.55 -2.85
N PRO A 29 5.44 -22.64 -3.92
CA PRO A 29 5.61 -23.66 -4.94
C PRO A 29 7.02 -23.57 -5.53
N ASP A 30 7.66 -24.72 -5.70
CA ASP A 30 9.00 -24.88 -6.26
C ASP A 30 9.05 -24.23 -7.67
N GLY A 31 9.43 -22.95 -7.74
CA GLY A 31 9.42 -22.15 -8.97
C GLY A 31 8.99 -20.68 -8.85
N ASP A 32 8.32 -20.26 -7.77
CA ASP A 32 7.93 -18.86 -7.59
C ASP A 32 9.09 -18.03 -7.03
N VAL A 33 9.46 -16.95 -7.73
CA VAL A 33 10.55 -16.05 -7.33
C VAL A 33 9.96 -14.81 -6.66
N GLU A 34 10.35 -14.58 -5.41
CA GLU A 34 10.01 -13.35 -4.71
C GLU A 34 10.54 -12.15 -5.50
N SER A 35 9.62 -11.26 -5.86
CA SER A 35 9.90 -10.10 -6.69
C SER A 35 9.97 -8.80 -5.88
N GLY A 36 9.49 -8.82 -4.64
CA GLY A 36 9.55 -7.71 -3.70
C GLY A 36 8.28 -7.57 -2.86
N HIS A 37 8.07 -6.36 -2.36
CA HIS A 37 7.04 -6.01 -1.39
C HIS A 37 6.27 -4.76 -1.84
N ILE A 38 4.97 -4.73 -1.57
CA ILE A 38 4.21 -3.49 -1.39
C ILE A 38 4.04 -3.30 0.11
N TYR A 39 4.38 -2.13 0.62
CA TYR A 39 4.22 -1.82 2.02
C TYR A 39 3.43 -0.53 2.21
N VAL A 40 2.70 -0.48 3.32
CA VAL A 40 1.89 0.65 3.75
C VAL A 40 2.47 1.17 5.04
N LEU A 41 2.74 2.46 5.07
CA LEU A 41 3.25 3.17 6.23
C LEU A 41 2.19 4.10 6.79
N GLN A 42 2.17 4.23 8.10
CA GLN A 42 1.45 5.28 8.80
C GLN A 42 2.47 6.23 9.44
N SER A 43 2.22 7.54 9.43
CA SER A 43 3.10 8.49 10.09
C SER A 43 2.77 8.60 11.58
N LEU A 44 3.79 8.55 12.45
CA LEU A 44 3.69 8.93 13.87
C LEU A 44 4.15 10.37 14.12
N SER A 45 4.05 11.24 13.13
CA SER A 45 4.39 12.65 13.31
C SER A 45 3.52 13.29 14.39
N THR A 46 4.14 14.07 15.27
CA THR A 46 3.44 14.86 16.29
C THR A 46 3.00 16.24 15.77
N ASP A 47 3.25 16.54 14.49
CA ASP A 47 2.75 17.78 13.88
C ASP A 47 1.21 17.73 13.87
N PRO A 48 0.50 18.69 14.48
CA PRO A 48 -0.96 18.69 14.54
C PRO A 48 -1.64 18.58 13.17
N GLN A 49 -1.00 19.06 12.10
CA GLN A 49 -1.57 18.98 10.74
C GLN A 49 -1.51 17.57 10.16
N VAL A 50 -0.57 16.75 10.62
CA VAL A 50 -0.41 15.35 10.22
C VAL A 50 -1.14 14.43 11.20
N ALA A 51 -0.97 14.67 12.50
CA ALA A 51 -1.55 13.87 13.57
C ALA A 51 -3.09 13.94 13.61
N ALA A 52 -3.68 15.02 13.09
CA ALA A 52 -5.14 15.15 12.97
C ALA A 52 -5.72 14.43 11.74
N LEU A 53 -4.88 13.95 10.80
CA LEU A 53 -5.32 13.23 9.62
C LEU A 53 -5.49 11.75 9.96
N GLU A 54 -6.74 11.33 10.10
CA GLU A 54 -7.09 9.92 10.21
C GLU A 54 -6.78 9.20 8.89
N ASP A 55 -6.33 7.96 8.98
CA ASP A 55 -6.03 7.09 7.82
C ASP A 55 -5.03 7.68 6.81
N LEU A 56 -4.11 8.54 7.27
CA LEU A 56 -2.99 8.98 6.46
C LEU A 56 -1.98 7.86 6.27
N HIS A 57 -1.96 7.33 5.05
CA HIS A 57 -1.07 6.25 4.65
C HIS A 57 -0.16 6.67 3.51
N LYS A 58 1.05 6.10 3.48
CA LYS A 58 1.95 6.12 2.33
C LYS A 58 2.09 4.70 1.80
N ILE A 59 1.76 4.50 0.53
CA ILE A 59 1.94 3.22 -0.18
C ILE A 59 3.23 3.32 -1.00
N SER A 60 4.08 2.30 -0.91
CA SER A 60 5.33 2.23 -1.67
C SER A 60 5.75 0.78 -1.89
N PHE A 61 6.79 0.58 -2.71
CA PHE A 61 7.33 -0.75 -2.99
C PHE A 61 8.82 -0.84 -2.63
N SER A 62 9.28 -2.07 -2.42
CA SER A 62 10.70 -2.39 -2.24
C SER A 62 11.02 -3.74 -2.87
N THR A 63 12.21 -3.88 -3.44
CA THR A 63 12.75 -5.19 -3.88
C THR A 63 13.70 -5.80 -2.85
N THR A 64 13.97 -5.06 -1.77
CA THR A 64 14.70 -5.51 -0.57
C THR A 64 13.75 -5.54 0.62
N SER A 65 14.24 -5.94 1.80
CA SER A 65 13.44 -5.89 3.02
C SER A 65 12.88 -4.48 3.29
N VAL A 66 11.64 -4.41 3.77
CA VAL A 66 10.96 -3.15 4.08
C VAL A 66 11.70 -2.39 5.17
N GLU A 67 12.21 -3.10 6.18
CA GLU A 67 12.97 -2.53 7.30
C GLU A 67 14.22 -1.79 6.82
N GLN A 68 14.95 -2.36 5.86
CA GLN A 68 16.11 -1.70 5.27
C GLN A 68 15.71 -0.43 4.51
N ARG A 69 14.57 -0.46 3.82
CA ARG A 69 14.06 0.68 3.05
C ARG A 69 13.64 1.85 3.94
N ILE A 70 13.12 1.57 5.14
CA ILE A 70 12.61 2.59 6.08
C ILE A 70 13.56 2.92 7.24
N LYS A 71 14.75 2.31 7.29
CA LYS A 71 15.70 2.42 8.42
C LYS A 71 15.98 3.86 8.89
N ASN A 72 16.01 4.82 7.97
CA ASN A 72 16.29 6.24 8.27
C ASN A 72 15.09 7.14 7.99
N ALA A 73 13.87 6.62 8.12
CA ALA A 73 12.67 7.36 7.77
C ALA A 73 12.50 8.64 8.60
N GLU A 74 12.80 8.60 9.89
CA GLU A 74 12.75 9.75 10.80
C GLU A 74 13.68 10.91 10.39
N LEU A 75 14.71 10.64 9.59
CA LEU A 75 15.64 11.66 9.10
C LEU A 75 15.24 12.20 7.73
N SER A 76 14.29 11.54 7.05
CA SER A 76 13.97 11.83 5.66
C SER A 76 12.70 12.69 5.53
N PRO A 77 12.76 13.78 4.75
CA PRO A 77 11.60 14.63 4.45
C PRO A 77 10.43 13.84 3.83
N THR A 78 10.74 12.81 3.03
CA THR A 78 9.75 11.90 2.41
C THR A 78 8.84 11.20 3.42
N TYR A 79 9.31 11.00 4.66
CA TYR A 79 8.56 10.35 5.73
C TYR A 79 8.21 11.32 6.86
N LEU A 80 8.07 12.61 6.53
CA LEU A 80 7.65 13.65 7.48
C LEU A 80 8.61 13.81 8.68
N LYS A 81 9.86 13.35 8.54
CA LYS A 81 10.86 13.31 9.62
C LYS A 81 10.30 12.69 10.92
N ALA A 82 9.49 11.64 10.75
CA ALA A 82 8.83 10.94 11.84
C ALA A 82 9.02 9.42 11.73
N PRO A 83 8.87 8.67 12.84
CA PRO A 83 8.76 7.22 12.78
C PRO A 83 7.57 6.80 11.91
N VAL A 84 7.77 5.76 11.10
CA VAL A 84 6.77 5.24 10.16
C VAL A 84 6.59 3.73 10.35
N PRO A 85 5.71 3.29 11.28
CA PRO A 85 5.38 1.88 11.41
C PRO A 85 4.83 1.32 10.09
N VAL A 86 5.23 0.09 9.79
CA VAL A 86 4.66 -0.71 8.70
C VAL A 86 3.32 -1.25 9.19
N VAL A 87 2.22 -0.78 8.60
CA VAL A 87 0.86 -1.22 8.97
C VAL A 87 0.35 -2.34 8.08
N ALA A 88 0.95 -2.51 6.90
CA ALA A 88 0.74 -3.66 6.03
C ALA A 88 1.99 -3.92 5.16
N ASP A 89 2.27 -5.20 4.90
CA ASP A 89 3.32 -5.66 3.99
C ASP A 89 2.77 -6.82 3.15
N TYR A 90 2.79 -6.66 1.82
CA TYR A 90 2.33 -7.62 0.85
C TYR A 90 3.50 -8.13 0.03
N ARG A 91 3.87 -9.39 0.24
CA ARG A 91 4.90 -10.07 -0.55
C ARG A 91 4.39 -10.40 -1.94
N LEU A 92 5.21 -10.10 -2.94
CA LEU A 92 4.90 -10.27 -4.34
C LEU A 92 5.80 -11.32 -4.98
N TYR A 93 5.22 -12.18 -5.81
CA TYR A 93 5.91 -13.25 -6.53
C TYR A 93 5.62 -13.16 -8.02
N ASN A 94 6.65 -13.32 -8.85
CA ASN A 94 6.57 -13.31 -10.30
C ASN A 94 5.89 -12.07 -10.94
N VAL A 95 5.79 -10.95 -10.22
CA VAL A 95 5.17 -9.70 -10.69
C VAL A 95 6.08 -8.51 -10.41
N ARG A 96 5.90 -7.40 -11.14
CA ARG A 96 6.71 -6.18 -10.92
C ARG A 96 6.11 -5.32 -9.81
N PRO A 97 6.76 -5.14 -8.65
CA PRO A 97 6.20 -4.35 -7.54
C PRO A 97 5.89 -2.90 -7.95
N SER A 98 6.75 -2.29 -8.77
CA SER A 98 6.53 -0.94 -9.29
C SER A 98 5.25 -0.80 -10.12
N ALA A 99 4.85 -1.85 -10.85
CA ALA A 99 3.61 -1.82 -11.62
C ALA A 99 2.39 -1.89 -10.70
N ILE A 100 2.44 -2.71 -9.65
CA ILE A 100 1.38 -2.81 -8.64
C ILE A 100 1.22 -1.49 -7.90
N GLU A 101 2.33 -0.88 -7.47
CA GLU A 101 2.34 0.41 -6.80
C GLU A 101 1.74 1.52 -7.67
N TYR A 102 2.12 1.57 -8.95
CA TYR A 102 1.54 2.51 -9.91
C TYR A 102 0.01 2.36 -10.03
N LEU A 103 -0.50 1.12 -10.07
CA LEU A 103 -1.95 0.87 -10.14
C LEU A 103 -2.67 1.30 -8.87
N LEU A 104 -2.10 1.01 -7.69
CA LEU A 104 -2.65 1.47 -6.40
C LEU A 104 -2.74 2.99 -6.35
N HIS A 105 -1.66 3.67 -6.72
CA HIS A 105 -1.63 5.14 -6.79
C HIS A 105 -2.66 5.72 -7.76
N ARG A 106 -2.97 5.00 -8.83
CA ARG A 106 -3.99 5.39 -9.80
C ARG A 106 -5.40 5.21 -9.25
N ILE A 107 -5.67 4.11 -8.55
CA ILE A 107 -6.95 3.83 -7.88
C ILE A 107 -7.24 4.89 -6.81
N PHE A 108 -6.23 5.27 -6.02
CA PHE A 108 -6.35 6.22 -4.92
C PHE A 108 -6.00 7.66 -5.30
N ALA A 109 -5.91 7.99 -6.59
CA ALA A 109 -5.52 9.32 -7.05
C ALA A 109 -6.43 10.44 -6.52
N THR A 110 -7.71 10.14 -6.27
CA THR A 110 -8.74 11.05 -5.77
C THR A 110 -8.57 11.43 -4.30
N VAL A 111 -7.82 10.63 -3.53
CA VAL A 111 -7.59 10.81 -2.09
C VAL A 111 -6.13 11.10 -1.73
N ARG A 112 -5.37 11.56 -2.72
CA ARG A 112 -4.05 12.12 -2.48
C ARG A 112 -4.16 13.36 -1.62
N LEU A 113 -3.28 13.47 -0.64
CA LEU A 113 -3.23 14.61 0.25
C LEU A 113 -2.87 15.86 -0.57
N GLY A 114 -3.75 16.86 -0.50
CA GLY A 114 -3.57 18.11 -1.23
C GLY A 114 -2.64 19.09 -0.50
N LEU A 115 -1.90 19.90 -1.27
CA LEU A 115 -1.10 21.03 -0.78
C LEU A 115 -1.90 22.08 0.01
N THR A 116 -3.23 22.03 -0.01
CA THR A 116 -4.11 22.91 0.76
C THR A 116 -4.43 22.38 2.15
N GLN A 117 -4.28 21.07 2.37
CA GLN A 117 -4.52 20.42 3.66
C GLN A 117 -3.30 20.48 4.58
N VAL A 118 -2.11 20.66 4.02
CA VAL A 118 -0.85 20.87 4.75
C VAL A 118 -0.34 22.28 4.42
N ASP A 119 -0.08 23.10 5.43
CA ASP A 119 0.34 24.49 5.26
C ASP A 119 1.64 24.57 4.41
N ARG A 120 1.58 25.36 3.33
CA ARG A 120 2.69 25.64 2.38
C ARG A 120 3.98 26.13 3.05
N LYS A 121 3.94 26.52 4.33
CA LYS A 121 5.10 27.03 5.07
C LYS A 121 6.19 25.98 5.32
N ARG A 122 5.94 24.68 5.13
CA ARG A 122 6.98 23.66 5.29
C ARG A 122 7.28 22.97 3.95
N GLN A 123 8.42 23.36 3.37
CA GLN A 123 8.99 22.86 2.11
C GLN A 123 9.49 21.39 2.16
N ASP A 124 9.35 20.72 3.30
CA ASP A 124 10.02 19.44 3.57
C ASP A 124 9.13 18.22 3.29
N PHE A 125 7.89 18.39 2.86
CA PHE A 125 7.00 17.27 2.56
C PHE A 125 6.32 17.49 1.22
N ASP A 126 6.33 16.47 0.37
CA ASP A 126 5.50 16.43 -0.82
C ASP A 126 4.17 15.76 -0.46
N PRO A 127 3.06 16.51 -0.31
CA PRO A 127 1.77 15.95 0.07
C PRO A 127 1.25 14.97 -0.97
N SER A 128 1.72 15.05 -2.22
CA SER A 128 1.25 14.18 -3.29
C SER A 128 1.56 12.70 -3.06
N GLU A 129 2.44 12.37 -2.11
CA GLU A 129 2.79 11.00 -1.74
C GLU A 129 1.94 10.41 -0.60
N GLY A 130 1.14 11.23 0.09
CA GLY A 130 0.22 10.79 1.14
C GLY A 130 -1.17 10.47 0.59
N LEU A 131 -1.83 9.46 1.14
CA LEU A 131 -3.18 9.02 0.78
C LEU A 131 -4.05 8.99 2.04
N ILE A 132 -5.24 9.61 2.01
CA ILE A 132 -6.24 9.49 3.06
C ILE A 132 -7.19 8.36 2.70
N VAL A 133 -6.90 7.16 3.18
CA VAL A 133 -7.60 5.94 2.76
C VAL A 133 -7.53 4.87 3.84
N THR A 134 -8.65 4.19 4.10
CA THR A 134 -8.70 3.13 5.11
C THR A 134 -7.80 1.95 4.72
N ARG A 135 -7.24 1.28 5.73
CA ARG A 135 -6.42 0.07 5.50
C ARG A 135 -7.19 -1.02 4.74
N ASP A 136 -8.49 -1.16 5.01
CA ASP A 136 -9.35 -2.14 4.36
C ASP A 136 -9.53 -1.86 2.85
N ALA A 137 -9.61 -0.59 2.45
CA ALA A 137 -9.66 -0.24 1.04
C ALA A 137 -8.33 -0.54 0.32
N ILE A 138 -7.18 -0.30 0.97
CA ILE A 138 -5.86 -0.67 0.43
C ILE A 138 -5.76 -2.18 0.24
N ASN A 139 -6.12 -2.93 1.28
CA ASN A 139 -6.21 -4.38 1.30
C ASN A 139 -7.05 -4.92 0.12
N GLN A 140 -8.23 -4.36 -0.09
CA GLN A 140 -9.12 -4.73 -1.20
C GLN A 140 -8.49 -4.40 -2.56
N ALA A 141 -7.89 -3.22 -2.72
CA ALA A 141 -7.27 -2.82 -3.99
C ALA A 141 -6.08 -3.71 -4.36
N VAL A 142 -5.24 -4.08 -3.39
CA VAL A 142 -4.12 -5.01 -3.62
C VAL A 142 -4.64 -6.37 -4.07
N ALA A 143 -5.65 -6.90 -3.40
CA ALA A 143 -6.29 -8.16 -3.75
C ALA A 143 -6.83 -8.16 -5.19
N MET A 144 -7.57 -7.12 -5.56
CA MET A 144 -8.12 -6.96 -6.92
C MET A 144 -7.02 -6.91 -7.98
N ILE A 145 -5.97 -6.10 -7.77
CA ILE A 145 -4.85 -5.99 -8.73
C ILE A 145 -4.14 -7.34 -8.90
N VAL A 146 -3.86 -8.04 -7.81
CA VAL A 146 -3.14 -9.33 -7.86
C VAL A 146 -3.99 -10.44 -8.46
N SER A 147 -5.31 -10.41 -8.25
CA SER A 147 -6.25 -11.36 -8.86
C SER A 147 -6.41 -11.19 -10.39
N GLY A 148 -5.97 -10.05 -10.94
CA GLY A 148 -6.10 -9.74 -12.36
C GLY A 148 -7.49 -9.24 -12.75
N GLU A 149 -8.35 -8.88 -11.78
CA GLU A 149 -9.57 -8.15 -12.05
C GLU A 149 -9.24 -6.82 -12.75
N SER A 150 -9.99 -6.51 -13.81
CA SER A 150 -9.74 -5.36 -14.68
C SER A 150 -9.68 -4.08 -13.85
N VAL A 151 -8.55 -3.36 -13.94
CA VAL A 151 -8.17 -2.23 -13.06
C VAL A 151 -8.96 -0.94 -13.32
N GLU A 152 -10.23 -1.07 -13.69
CA GLU A 152 -11.20 0.00 -13.90
C GLU A 152 -11.96 0.26 -12.59
N TYR A 153 -11.24 0.49 -11.50
CA TYR A 153 -11.83 0.91 -10.23
C TYR A 153 -11.20 2.22 -9.77
N VAL A 154 -12.00 3.04 -9.10
CA VAL A 154 -11.56 4.28 -8.43
C VAL A 154 -12.06 4.25 -7.00
N TYR A 155 -11.27 4.80 -6.09
CA TYR A 155 -11.72 4.98 -4.72
C TYR A 155 -12.63 6.20 -4.62
N ASP A 156 -13.85 5.98 -4.16
CA ASP A 156 -14.78 7.05 -3.81
C ASP A 156 -14.60 7.43 -2.34
N SER A 157 -14.12 8.65 -2.09
CA SER A 157 -13.87 9.15 -0.75
C SER A 157 -15.14 9.35 0.08
N THR A 158 -16.29 9.52 -0.59
CA THR A 158 -17.58 9.76 0.08
C THR A 158 -18.13 8.47 0.71
N SER A 159 -18.11 7.37 -0.05
CA SER A 159 -18.55 6.06 0.43
C SER A 159 -17.43 5.23 1.07
N GLN A 160 -16.17 5.67 0.96
CA GLN A 160 -14.97 4.93 1.38
C GLN A 160 -14.86 3.54 0.73
N GLN A 161 -15.29 3.43 -0.52
CA GLN A 161 -15.34 2.17 -1.26
C GLN A 161 -14.68 2.27 -2.64
N LEU A 162 -14.21 1.13 -3.13
CA LEU A 162 -13.78 0.97 -4.51
C LEU A 162 -15.01 0.81 -5.40
N ILE A 163 -15.20 1.72 -6.36
CA ILE A 163 -16.31 1.67 -7.32
C ILE A 163 -15.78 1.49 -8.75
N PRO A 164 -16.53 0.81 -9.64
CA PRO A 164 -16.15 0.70 -11.04
C PRO A 164 -16.02 2.09 -11.69
N ARG A 165 -14.94 2.28 -12.43
CA ARG A 165 -14.70 3.47 -13.25
C ARG A 165 -15.66 3.43 -14.43
N LYS A 166 -16.58 4.40 -14.48
CA LYS A 166 -17.51 4.60 -15.60
C LYS A 166 -16.82 5.18 -16.82
#